data_AF-A0A2G9V4S2-F1
#
_entry.id   AF-A0A2G9V4S2-F1
#
_cell.length_a   1.000
_cell.length_b   1.000
_cell.length_c   1.000
_cell.angle_alpha   90.00
_cell.angle_beta   90.00
_cell.angle_gamma   90.00
#
_symmetry.space_group_name_H-M   'P 1'
#
loop_
_entity.id
_entity.type
_entity.pdbx_description
1 polymer ?
#
loop_
_entity_poly.entity_id
_entity_poly.type
_entity_poly.pdbx_seq_one_letter_code
_entity_poly.pdbx_strand_id
1 'polypeptide(L)'
;MYDTIRNRYSSDTSYKTAFDNIQQELECCGVKSYTDWLGASWDKKSAHSDDTEVRIEHGIGAVGGGRGNGYGRVPTSCCNSHGKETYPTNCGVSFTHAPLETYTEFLHDKGCADALYDSIYRHLDIVIAVCVIVGALQLLGMVLAMILCCCINTENKKYDY
;
A
#
# COMPACT_ATOMS: atom_id res chain seq x y z
N MET A 1 9.86 1.09 3.24
CA MET A 1 8.82 1.90 2.58
C MET A 1 9.29 3.33 2.30
N TYR A 2 9.86 4.06 3.27
CA TYR A 2 10.40 5.42 3.05
C TYR A 2 11.48 5.51 1.97
N ASP A 3 12.43 4.56 1.93
CA ASP A 3 13.46 4.51 0.89
C ASP A 3 12.85 4.38 -0.52
N THR A 4 11.78 3.60 -0.64
CA THR A 4 11.07 3.40 -1.91
C THR A 4 10.51 4.73 -2.42
N ILE A 5 9.74 5.45 -1.60
CA ILE A 5 9.19 6.77 -1.97
C ILE A 5 10.30 7.77 -2.28
N ARG A 6 11.36 7.81 -1.45
CA ARG A 6 12.37 8.86 -1.52
C ARG A 6 13.38 8.66 -2.64
N ASN A 7 13.79 7.42 -2.94
CA ASN A 7 14.95 7.13 -3.80
C ASN A 7 14.61 6.25 -5.02
N ARG A 8 13.57 5.41 -4.95
CA ARG A 8 13.29 4.39 -5.98
C ARG A 8 12.08 4.71 -6.85
N TYR A 9 11.09 5.38 -6.28
CA TYR A 9 9.80 5.64 -6.92
C TYR A 9 9.93 6.39 -8.25
N SER A 10 10.86 7.35 -8.35
CA SER A 10 11.12 8.11 -9.58
C SER A 10 12.08 7.42 -10.56
N SER A 11 12.88 6.47 -10.06
CA SER A 11 13.98 5.87 -10.82
C SER A 11 13.57 4.56 -11.47
N ASP A 12 12.77 3.76 -10.77
CA ASP A 12 12.46 2.39 -11.16
C ASP A 12 10.94 2.20 -11.38
N THR A 13 10.55 1.91 -12.63
CA THR A 13 9.12 1.72 -12.99
C THR A 13 8.46 0.59 -12.23
N SER A 14 9.17 -0.51 -11.94
CA SER A 14 8.62 -1.63 -11.17
C SER A 14 8.21 -1.22 -9.75
N TYR A 15 9.05 -0.43 -9.08
CA TYR A 15 8.72 0.08 -7.74
C TYR A 15 7.62 1.13 -7.80
N LYS A 16 7.61 1.98 -8.84
CA LYS A 16 6.53 2.93 -9.08
C LYS A 16 5.18 2.22 -9.23
N THR A 17 5.06 1.27 -10.14
CA THR A 17 3.81 0.54 -10.40
C THR A 17 3.35 -0.24 -9.17
N ALA A 18 4.26 -0.92 -8.48
CA ALA A 18 3.91 -1.64 -7.25
C ALA A 18 3.35 -0.68 -6.18
N PHE A 19 4.01 0.47 -5.97
CA PHE A 19 3.56 1.45 -5.00
C PHE A 19 2.25 2.13 -5.42
N ASP A 20 2.08 2.44 -6.71
CA ASP A 20 0.86 3.01 -7.27
C ASP A 20 -0.34 2.06 -7.10
N ASN A 21 -0.14 0.76 -7.31
CA ASN A 21 -1.16 -0.25 -7.07
C ASN A 21 -1.56 -0.32 -5.60
N ILE A 22 -0.58 -0.33 -4.69
CA ILE A 22 -0.83 -0.33 -3.24
C ILE A 22 -1.68 0.89 -2.85
N GLN A 23 -1.32 2.08 -3.35
CA GLN A 23 -2.06 3.31 -3.06
C GLN A 23 -3.51 3.26 -3.57
N GLN A 24 -3.74 2.70 -4.75
CA GLN A 24 -5.07 2.59 -5.33
C GLN A 24 -5.92 1.50 -4.68
N GLU A 25 -5.33 0.35 -4.37
CA GLU A 25 -6.05 -0.81 -3.83
C GLU A 25 -6.37 -0.64 -2.34
N LEU A 26 -5.46 -0.02 -1.58
CA LEU A 26 -5.65 0.24 -0.16
C LEU A 26 -6.19 1.65 0.14
N GLU A 27 -6.52 2.43 -0.89
CA GLU A 27 -7.05 3.79 -0.77
C GLU A 27 -6.23 4.64 0.21
N CYS A 28 -4.91 4.66 -0.01
CA CYS A 28 -3.94 5.24 0.92
C CYS A 28 -2.92 6.13 0.18
N CYS A 29 -2.24 7.00 0.93
CA CYS A 29 -1.21 7.86 0.36
C CYS A 29 0.02 8.06 1.25
N GLY A 30 1.20 7.89 0.62
CA GLY A 30 2.47 7.99 1.32
C GLY A 30 2.72 6.79 2.23
N VAL A 31 3.69 6.88 3.14
CA VAL A 31 3.94 5.82 4.12
C VAL A 31 3.00 6.00 5.31
N LYS A 32 3.01 7.18 5.92
CA LYS A 32 2.14 7.60 7.03
C LYS A 32 1.12 8.64 6.60
N SER A 33 1.46 9.47 5.62
CA SER A 33 0.57 10.51 5.11
C SER A 33 1.05 10.99 3.74
N TYR A 34 0.18 11.68 3.01
CA TYR A 34 0.50 12.35 1.75
C TYR A 34 1.69 13.32 1.86
N THR A 35 1.96 13.85 3.06
CA THR A 35 3.10 14.75 3.31
C THR A 35 4.47 14.09 3.09
N ASP A 36 4.55 12.76 3.13
CA ASP A 36 5.79 12.02 2.88
C ASP A 36 6.35 12.28 1.47
N TRP A 37 5.48 12.65 0.53
CA TRP A 37 5.87 13.00 -0.84
C TRP A 37 6.58 14.35 -0.94
N LEU A 38 6.36 15.27 0.01
CA LEU A 38 6.97 16.60 0.05
C LEU A 38 8.50 16.53 0.26
N GLY A 39 8.98 15.46 0.90
CA GLY A 39 10.41 15.21 1.13
C GLY A 39 11.06 14.28 0.10
N ALA A 40 10.29 13.76 -0.86
CA ALA A 40 10.73 12.74 -1.79
C ALA A 40 11.31 13.35 -3.07
N SER A 41 12.38 12.77 -3.62
CA SER A 41 13.09 13.35 -4.77
C SER A 41 12.36 13.17 -6.10
N TRP A 42 11.14 12.65 -6.09
CA TRP A 42 10.38 12.36 -7.29
C TRP A 42 9.86 13.63 -8.00
N ASP A 43 9.65 14.70 -7.23
CA ASP A 43 9.28 16.04 -7.73
C ASP A 43 10.42 16.71 -8.52
N LYS A 44 11.69 16.30 -8.30
CA LYS A 44 12.85 16.89 -8.98
C LYS A 44 12.87 16.64 -10.49
N LYS A 45 12.14 15.64 -11.00
CA LYS A 45 12.07 15.34 -12.43
C LYS A 45 10.97 16.13 -13.17
N SER A 46 9.99 16.69 -12.47
CA SER A 46 8.91 17.48 -13.08
C SER A 46 9.27 18.96 -13.34
N ALA A 47 10.43 19.43 -12.87
CA ALA A 47 10.94 20.77 -13.17
C ALA A 47 11.58 20.88 -14.57
N HIS A 48 11.46 19.85 -15.41
CA HIS A 48 12.04 19.83 -16.75
C HIS A 48 11.02 19.42 -17.82
N SER A 49 9.88 20.11 -17.86
CA SER A 49 9.04 20.10 -19.06
C SER A 49 8.26 21.41 -19.19
N ASP A 50 8.80 22.26 -20.06
CA ASP A 50 8.14 23.16 -20.98
C ASP A 50 7.56 24.51 -20.49
N ASP A 51 8.30 25.55 -20.89
CA ASP A 51 7.87 26.87 -21.36
C ASP A 51 7.03 27.78 -20.44
N THR A 52 7.62 28.20 -19.33
CA THR A 52 7.61 29.64 -18.99
C THR A 52 8.89 29.91 -18.20
N GLU A 53 9.61 30.97 -18.56
CA GLU A 53 10.79 31.53 -17.89
C GLU A 53 10.55 31.77 -16.38
N VAL A 54 10.55 30.73 -15.56
CA VAL A 54 10.77 30.88 -14.13
C VAL A 54 12.27 30.74 -13.94
N ARG A 55 12.96 31.89 -13.97
CA ARG A 55 14.33 32.03 -13.50
C ARG A 55 14.38 31.42 -12.09
N ILE A 56 14.97 30.23 -11.98
CA ILE A 56 15.34 29.64 -10.70
C ILE A 56 16.48 30.51 -10.17
N GLU A 57 16.13 31.61 -9.52
CA GLU A 57 17.08 32.37 -8.73
C GLU A 57 17.46 31.53 -7.52
N HIS A 58 18.73 31.62 -7.13
CA HIS A 58 19.36 30.94 -6.00
C HIS A 58 18.80 31.36 -4.61
N GLY A 59 17.51 31.67 -4.52
CA GLY A 59 16.78 31.98 -3.29
C GLY A 59 16.34 30.74 -2.54
N ILE A 60 16.38 30.81 -1.21
CA ILE A 60 15.94 29.80 -0.25
C ILE A 60 14.42 29.59 -0.40
N GLY A 61 13.99 28.81 -1.39
CA GLY A 61 12.56 28.69 -1.71
C GLY A 61 12.24 27.69 -2.82
N ALA A 62 13.01 26.62 -2.95
CA ALA A 62 12.70 25.55 -3.87
C ALA A 62 11.36 24.89 -3.49
N VAL A 63 10.38 24.97 -4.39
CA VAL A 63 9.28 23.99 -4.46
C VAL A 63 9.95 22.62 -4.52
N GLY A 64 9.74 21.80 -3.49
CA GLY A 64 10.41 20.50 -3.36
C GLY A 64 11.86 20.58 -2.87
N GLY A 65 12.11 21.21 -1.72
CA GLY A 65 13.46 21.30 -1.16
C GLY A 65 13.54 21.56 0.35
N GLY A 66 13.20 20.57 1.17
CA GLY A 66 13.83 20.37 2.49
C GLY A 66 13.41 21.25 3.67
N ARG A 67 12.60 22.31 3.52
CA ARG A 67 12.01 23.04 4.66
C ARG A 67 10.63 23.62 4.34
N GLY A 68 9.57 22.95 4.82
CA GLY A 68 8.54 23.60 5.64
C GLY A 68 7.38 24.39 5.02
N ASN A 69 7.18 24.45 3.70
CA ASN A 69 6.08 25.29 3.17
C ASN A 69 4.76 24.53 2.90
N GLY A 70 4.74 23.19 2.97
CA GLY A 70 3.54 22.38 2.71
C GLY A 70 3.14 22.26 1.23
N TYR A 71 3.87 22.91 0.32
CA TYR A 71 3.69 22.80 -1.14
C TYR A 71 4.51 21.62 -1.68
N GLY A 72 3.90 20.84 -2.56
CA GLY A 72 4.57 19.78 -3.30
C GLY A 72 3.57 19.00 -4.15
N ARG A 73 4.02 17.93 -4.78
CA ARG A 73 3.16 17.09 -5.61
C ARG A 73 2.93 15.77 -4.90
N VAL A 74 1.87 15.08 -5.29
CA VAL A 74 1.71 13.64 -5.03
C VAL A 74 1.45 12.89 -6.35
N PRO A 75 1.74 11.59 -6.40
CA PRO A 75 1.34 10.77 -7.53
C PRO A 75 -0.18 10.73 -7.74
N THR A 76 -0.62 10.50 -8.97
CA THR A 76 -2.04 10.35 -9.32
C THR A 76 -2.72 9.16 -8.62
N SER A 77 -1.95 8.16 -8.20
CA SER A 77 -2.41 7.01 -7.39
C SER A 77 -2.87 7.40 -5.99
N CYS A 78 -2.42 8.55 -5.46
CA CYS A 78 -2.82 9.11 -4.16
C CYS A 78 -4.21 9.76 -4.18
N CYS A 79 -4.77 9.98 -5.37
CA CYS A 79 -6.06 10.65 -5.53
C CYS A 79 -7.23 9.70 -5.28
N ASN A 80 -8.17 10.20 -4.49
CA ASN A 80 -9.43 9.51 -4.25
C ASN A 80 -10.39 9.68 -5.44
N SER A 81 -11.56 9.05 -5.35
CA SER A 81 -12.59 9.12 -6.40
C SER A 81 -13.02 10.55 -6.70
N HIS A 82 -13.16 11.40 -5.68
CA HIS A 82 -13.54 12.81 -5.83
C HIS A 82 -12.46 13.65 -6.52
N GLY A 83 -11.20 13.43 -6.18
CA GLY A 83 -10.04 14.04 -6.82
C GLY A 83 -9.91 13.64 -8.28
N LYS A 84 -10.18 12.38 -8.62
CA LYS A 84 -10.18 11.89 -10.01
C LYS A 84 -11.34 12.45 -10.83
N GLU A 85 -12.50 12.70 -10.21
CA GLU A 85 -13.65 13.33 -10.87
C GLU A 85 -13.37 14.82 -11.16
N THR A 86 -12.82 15.53 -10.18
CA THR A 86 -12.55 16.97 -10.28
C THR A 86 -11.33 17.28 -11.14
N TYR A 87 -10.28 16.44 -11.07
CA TYR A 87 -9.02 16.59 -11.78
C TYR A 87 -8.66 15.32 -12.57
N PRO A 88 -9.32 15.04 -13.70
CA PRO A 88 -9.23 13.75 -14.39
C PRO A 88 -7.84 13.42 -14.96
N THR A 89 -7.03 14.42 -15.30
CA THR A 89 -5.72 14.21 -15.94
C THR A 89 -4.54 14.67 -15.08
N ASN A 90 -4.77 15.50 -14.05
CA ASN A 90 -3.73 16.22 -13.32
C ASN A 90 -3.91 16.22 -11.79
N CYS A 91 -4.73 15.30 -11.25
CA CYS A 91 -4.90 15.18 -9.81
C CYS A 91 -3.55 14.92 -9.11
N GLY A 92 -3.28 15.64 -8.01
CA GLY A 92 -2.07 15.47 -7.20
C GLY A 92 -0.80 16.13 -7.76
N VAL A 93 -0.65 16.15 -9.08
CA VAL A 93 0.53 16.73 -9.75
C VAL A 93 0.42 18.24 -10.01
N SER A 94 -0.80 18.78 -10.00
CA SER A 94 -1.08 20.21 -10.23
C SER A 94 -1.27 21.02 -8.94
N PHE A 95 -1.08 20.40 -7.77
CA PHE A 95 -1.28 21.02 -6.46
C PHE A 95 -0.09 21.89 -6.03
N THR A 96 0.26 22.87 -6.88
CA THR A 96 1.38 23.79 -6.65
C THR A 96 0.94 25.18 -6.21
N HIS A 97 -0.36 25.50 -6.29
CA HIS A 97 -0.90 26.84 -6.03
C HIS A 97 -1.29 27.08 -4.57
N ALA A 98 -1.51 26.01 -3.80
CA ALA A 98 -1.86 26.04 -2.39
C ALA A 98 -1.15 24.89 -1.65
N PRO A 99 -0.99 24.95 -0.31
CA PRO A 99 -0.43 23.85 0.45
C PRO A 99 -1.30 22.59 0.33
N LEU A 100 -0.67 21.40 0.39
CA LEU A 100 -1.34 20.11 0.23
C LEU A 100 -2.49 19.89 1.24
N GLU A 101 -2.41 20.53 2.39
CA GLU A 101 -3.45 20.50 3.42
C GLU A 101 -4.80 21.03 2.93
N THR A 102 -4.83 21.94 1.94
CA THR A 102 -6.07 22.44 1.34
C THR A 102 -6.72 21.42 0.39
N TYR A 103 -5.95 20.47 -0.13
CA TYR A 103 -6.42 19.48 -1.10
C TYR A 103 -6.73 18.10 -0.49
N THR A 104 -6.71 17.96 0.84
CA THR A 104 -6.87 16.67 1.52
C THR A 104 -8.19 15.98 1.19
N GLU A 105 -9.23 16.72 0.85
CA GLU A 105 -10.53 16.17 0.42
C GLU A 105 -10.46 15.41 -0.91
N PHE A 106 -9.47 15.70 -1.76
CA PHE A 106 -9.25 15.05 -3.05
C PHE A 106 -8.23 13.90 -2.98
N LEU A 107 -7.66 13.67 -1.80
CA LEU A 107 -6.54 12.78 -1.55
C LEU A 107 -6.94 11.72 -0.54
N HIS A 108 -6.22 10.61 -0.55
CA HIS A 108 -6.30 9.66 0.55
C HIS A 108 -5.51 10.20 1.76
N ASP A 109 -6.19 10.41 2.88
CA ASP A 109 -5.62 10.93 4.12
C ASP A 109 -4.85 9.86 4.92
N LYS A 110 -5.25 8.59 4.77
CA LYS A 110 -4.62 7.43 5.41
C LYS A 110 -3.25 7.11 4.83
N GLY A 111 -2.28 6.82 5.70
CA GLY A 111 -0.98 6.28 5.31
C GLY A 111 -1.05 4.83 4.86
N CYS A 112 -0.25 4.45 3.86
CA CYS A 112 -0.25 3.08 3.35
C CYS A 112 0.32 2.05 4.32
N ALA A 113 1.19 2.44 5.25
CA ALA A 113 1.67 1.53 6.28
C ALA A 113 0.51 1.09 7.21
N ASP A 114 -0.34 2.03 7.60
CA ASP A 114 -1.48 1.76 8.47
C ASP A 114 -2.59 1.01 7.70
N ALA A 115 -2.88 1.42 6.46
CA ALA A 115 -3.87 0.73 5.62
C ALA A 115 -3.45 -0.72 5.30
N LEU A 116 -2.16 -0.96 5.06
CA LEU A 116 -1.64 -2.31 4.85
C LEU A 116 -1.77 -3.16 6.12
N TYR A 117 -1.48 -2.57 7.28
CA TYR A 117 -1.65 -3.26 8.56
C TYR A 117 -3.12 -3.64 8.79
N ASP A 118 -4.05 -2.70 8.59
CA ASP A 118 -5.49 -2.96 8.74
C ASP A 118 -5.99 -4.02 7.75
N SER A 119 -5.56 -3.94 6.49
CA SER A 119 -5.89 -4.92 5.45
C SER A 119 -5.40 -6.32 5.83
N ILE A 120 -4.15 -6.46 6.26
CA ILE A 120 -3.57 -7.76 6.67
C ILE A 120 -4.34 -8.33 7.86
N TYR A 121 -4.57 -7.54 8.92
CA TYR A 121 -5.24 -8.03 10.12
C TYR A 121 -6.67 -8.51 9.84
N ARG A 122 -7.40 -7.78 9.00
CA ARG A 122 -8.78 -8.13 8.62
C ARG A 122 -8.86 -9.46 7.87
N HIS A 123 -7.88 -9.78 7.03
CA HIS A 123 -7.83 -11.05 6.31
C HIS A 123 -7.22 -12.18 7.14
N LEU A 124 -6.32 -11.86 8.07
CA LEU A 124 -5.65 -12.84 8.93
C LEU A 124 -6.65 -13.58 9.83
N ASP A 125 -7.70 -12.91 10.31
CA ASP A 125 -8.77 -13.56 11.08
C ASP A 125 -9.45 -14.71 10.31
N ILE A 126 -9.73 -14.49 9.02
CA ILE A 126 -10.32 -15.51 8.14
C ILE A 126 -9.34 -16.67 7.96
N VAL A 127 -8.05 -16.39 7.76
CA VAL A 127 -7.01 -17.41 7.60
C VAL A 127 -6.88 -18.27 8.85
N ILE A 128 -6.84 -17.65 10.04
CA ILE A 128 -6.80 -18.38 11.32
C ILE A 128 -8.01 -19.31 11.44
N ALA A 129 -9.21 -18.82 11.15
CA ALA A 129 -10.42 -19.63 11.23
C ALA A 129 -10.34 -20.88 10.32
N VAL A 130 -9.90 -20.71 9.07
CA VAL A 130 -9.70 -21.82 8.13
C VAL A 130 -8.66 -22.81 8.65
N CYS A 131 -7.53 -22.32 9.15
CA CYS A 131 -6.46 -23.17 9.71
C CYS A 131 -6.95 -24.00 10.89
N VAL A 132 -7.76 -23.44 11.80
CA VAL A 132 -8.32 -24.16 12.96
C VAL A 132 -9.27 -25.27 12.51
N ILE A 133 -10.14 -24.99 11.53
CA ILE A 133 -11.09 -25.99 11.00
C ILE A 133 -10.35 -27.15 10.34
N VAL A 134 -9.39 -26.84 9.46
CA VAL A 134 -8.57 -27.86 8.80
C VAL A 134 -7.78 -28.67 9.83
N GLY A 135 -7.20 -28.01 10.84
CA GLY A 135 -6.49 -28.67 11.93
C GLY A 135 -7.37 -29.64 12.72
N ALA A 136 -8.61 -29.25 13.05
CA ALA A 136 -9.56 -30.12 13.73
C ALA A 136 -9.94 -31.34 12.88
N LEU A 137 -10.23 -31.15 11.59
CA LEU A 137 -10.53 -32.24 10.67
C LEU A 137 -9.35 -33.20 10.52
N GLN A 138 -8.12 -32.68 10.46
CA GLN A 138 -6.90 -33.47 10.41
C GLN A 138 -6.75 -34.35 11.65
N LEU A 139 -6.96 -33.78 12.85
CA LEU A 139 -6.87 -34.51 14.11
C LEU A 139 -7.94 -35.60 14.21
N LEU A 140 -9.18 -35.30 13.81
CA LEU A 140 -10.26 -36.29 13.74
C LEU A 140 -9.92 -37.43 12.78
N GLY A 141 -9.34 -37.11 11.62
CA GLY A 141 -8.86 -38.11 10.66
C GLY A 141 -7.80 -39.05 11.24
N MET A 142 -6.84 -38.51 11.99
CA MET A 142 -5.82 -39.33 12.66
C MET A 142 -6.43 -40.26 13.72
N VAL A 143 -7.38 -39.77 14.52
CA VAL A 143 -8.05 -40.58 15.55
C VAL A 143 -8.88 -41.71 14.93
N LEU A 144 -9.66 -41.41 13.89
CA LEU A 144 -10.49 -42.40 13.22
C LEU A 144 -9.63 -43.47 12.51
N ALA A 145 -8.51 -43.08 11.89
CA ALA A 145 -7.57 -44.03 11.29
C ALA A 145 -6.98 -44.99 12.34
N MET A 146 -6.58 -44.47 13.50
CA MET A 146 -6.11 -45.30 14.61
C MET A 146 -7.17 -46.30 15.08
N ILE A 147 -8.42 -45.87 15.24
CA ILE A 147 -9.54 -46.75 15.64
C ILE A 147 -9.78 -47.83 14.58
N LEU A 148 -9.81 -47.48 13.29
CA LEU A 148 -10.02 -48.42 12.20
C LEU A 148 -8.91 -49.48 12.15
N CYS A 149 -7.65 -49.08 12.27
CA CYS A 149 -6.51 -49.99 12.32
C CYS A 149 -6.61 -50.96 13.50
N CYS A 150 -7.00 -50.47 14.67
CA CYS A 150 -7.25 -51.31 15.85
C CYS A 150 -8.37 -52.32 15.60
N CYS A 151 -9.50 -51.90 15.03
CA CYS A 151 -10.63 -52.78 14.72
C CYS A 151 -10.24 -53.89 13.72
N ILE A 152 -9.56 -53.55 12.63
CA ILE A 152 -9.14 -54.53 11.61
C ILE A 152 -8.18 -55.58 12.21
N ASN A 153 -7.24 -55.15 13.06
CA ASN A 153 -6.31 -56.08 13.69
C ASN A 153 -7.03 -57.08 14.63
N THR A 154 -8.10 -56.66 15.29
CA THR A 154 -8.89 -57.57 16.12
C THR A 154 -9.68 -58.60 15.31
N GLU A 155 -10.20 -58.20 14.14
CA GLU A 155 -10.89 -59.11 13.23
C GLU A 155 -9.93 -60.16 12.68
N ASN A 156 -8.74 -59.77 12.18
CA ASN A 156 -7.75 -60.72 11.68
C ASN A 156 -7.35 -61.79 12.70
N LYS A 157 -7.21 -61.42 13.99
CA LYS A 157 -6.90 -62.39 15.06
C LYS A 157 -8.02 -63.40 15.33
N LYS A 158 -9.28 -63.09 15.00
CA LYS A 158 -10.40 -64.03 15.16
C LYS A 158 -10.42 -65.09 14.04
N TYR A 159 -9.88 -64.79 12.87
CA TYR A 159 -9.86 -65.71 11.73
C TYR A 159 -8.65 -66.66 11.71
N ASP A 160 -7.66 -66.45 12.59
CA ASP A 160 -6.44 -67.26 12.70
C ASP A 160 -6.54 -68.34 13.82
N TYR A 161 -7.76 -68.63 14.28
CA TYR A 161 -8.11 -69.68 15.25
C TYR A 161 -9.05 -70.73 14.65
#